data_AF-A0A968K9H4-F1
#
_entry.id   AF-A0A968K9H4-F1
#
_cell.length_a   1.000
_cell.length_b   1.000
_cell.length_c   1.000
_cell.angle_alpha   90.00
_cell.angle_beta   90.00
_cell.angle_gamma   90.00
#
_symmetry.space_group_name_H-M   'P 1'
#
loop_
_entity.id
_entity.type
_entity.pdbx_description
1 polymer ?
#
loop_
_entity_poly.entity_id
_entity_poly.type
_entity_poly.pdbx_seq_one_letter_code
_entity_poly.pdbx_strand_id
1 'polypeptide(L)' 'AYSAADLVISRAGASSCSELMLTGKPSILVPSPNVAGDHQTQNAKAMADAGASLLLEDKKMKETVTELV' A
#
# COMPACT_ATOMS: atom_id res chain seq x y z
N ALA A 1 -4.33 8.26 13.06
CA ALA A 1 -4.64 6.96 12.41
C ALA A 1 -3.45 6.00 12.51
N TYR A 2 -2.32 6.28 11.84
CA TYR A 2 -1.18 5.36 11.77
C TYR A 2 -0.59 4.92 13.12
N SER A 3 -0.52 5.80 14.12
CA SER A 3 0.03 5.45 15.44
C SER A 3 -0.78 4.40 16.19
N ALA A 4 -2.08 4.29 15.91
CA ALA A 4 -3.00 3.37 16.58
C ALA A 4 -3.21 2.06 15.79
N ALA A 5 -2.56 1.91 14.63
CA ALA A 5 -2.71 0.74 13.76
C ALA A 5 -1.46 -0.15 13.82
N ASP A 6 -1.68 -1.47 13.89
CA ASP A 6 -0.62 -2.48 13.76
C ASP A 6 -0.25 -2.74 12.29
N LEU A 7 -1.22 -2.59 11.39
CA LEU A 7 -1.09 -2.77 9.94
C LEU A 7 -1.96 -1.76 9.20
N VAL A 8 -1.46 -1.26 8.07
CA VAL A 8 -2.20 -0.33 7.21
C VAL A 8 -2.41 -0.92 5.82
N ILE A 9 -3.65 -0.95 5.35
CA ILE A 9 -3.98 -1.25 3.96
C ILE A 9 -4.45 0.04 3.30
N SER A 10 -3.76 0.48 2.24
CA SER A 10 -4.03 1.79 1.63
C SER A 10 -3.73 1.83 0.13
N ARG A 11 -4.22 2.87 -0.54
CA ARG A 11 -3.77 3.21 -1.90
C ARG A 11 -2.35 3.74 -1.86
N ALA A 12 -1.59 3.48 -2.91
CA ALA A 12 -0.20 3.93 -3.05
C ALA A 12 -0.08 5.39 -3.55
N GLY A 13 -0.90 6.28 -2.99
CA GLY A 13 -0.83 7.72 -3.25
C GLY A 13 0.41 8.34 -2.59
N ALA A 14 0.96 9.40 -3.19
CA ALA A 14 2.22 10.02 -2.73
C ALA A 14 2.19 10.44 -1.24
N SER A 15 1.10 11.07 -0.78
CA SER A 15 0.96 11.48 0.63
C SER A 15 0.88 10.27 1.56
N SER A 16 0.06 9.27 1.23
CA SER A 16 -0.05 8.05 2.03
C SER A 16 1.28 7.32 2.15
N CYS A 17 2.01 7.15 1.03
CA CYS A 17 3.34 6.56 1.03
C CYS A 17 4.31 7.36 1.92
N SER A 18 4.29 8.70 1.84
CA SER A 18 5.14 9.56 2.65
C SER A 18 4.86 9.41 4.15
N GLU A 19 3.59 9.39 4.54
CA GLU A 19 3.18 9.19 5.93
C GLU A 19 3.56 7.79 6.44
N LEU A 20 3.40 6.75 5.62
CA LEU A 20 3.79 5.38 5.97
C LEU A 20 5.29 5.24 6.18
N MET A 21 6.10 5.82 5.29
CA MET A 21 7.55 5.83 5.45
C MET A 21 7.99 6.59 6.71
N LEU A 22 7.36 7.72 7.01
CA LEU A 22 7.66 8.51 8.21
C LEU A 22 7.28 7.76 9.49
N THR A 23 6.13 7.09 9.48
CA THR A 23 5.59 6.40 10.67
C THR A 23 6.16 5.00 10.87
N GLY A 24 6.83 4.44 9.85
CA GLY A 24 7.42 3.10 9.89
C GLY A 24 6.40 1.99 10.11
N LYS A 25 5.14 2.21 9.71
CA LYS A 25 4.06 1.24 9.94
C LYS A 25 4.08 0.13 8.88
N PRO A 26 3.99 -1.16 9.29
CA PRO A 26 3.77 -2.24 8.35
C PRO A 26 2.59 -1.90 7.43
N SER A 27 2.73 -2.14 6.13
CA SER A 27 1.71 -1.75 5.18
C SER A 27 1.57 -2.69 3.99
N ILE A 28 0.33 -2.79 3.50
CA ILE A 28 -0.05 -3.42 2.23
C ILE A 28 -0.57 -2.30 1.32
N LEU A 29 0.11 -2.09 0.21
CA LEU A 29 -0.24 -1.09 -0.78
C LEU A 29 -1.02 -1.71 -1.92
N VAL A 30 -2.24 -1.21 -2.13
CA VAL A 30 -3.12 -1.60 -3.23
C VAL A 30 -3.18 -0.46 -4.23
N PRO A 31 -2.40 -0.48 -5.33
CA PRO A 31 -2.33 0.66 -6.24
C PRO A 31 -3.58 0.83 -7.12
N SER A 32 -3.93 2.10 -7.32
CA SER A 32 -4.69 2.72 -8.41
C SER A 32 -4.66 2.12 -9.83
N PRO A 33 -5.53 1.22 -10.36
CA PRO A 33 -5.46 0.90 -11.79
C PRO A 33 -5.93 2.06 -12.68
N ASN A 34 -6.60 3.06 -12.08
CA ASN A 34 -7.24 4.16 -12.80
C ASN A 34 -6.42 5.47 -12.76
N VAL A 35 -5.13 5.41 -12.39
CA VAL A 35 -4.27 6.60 -12.26
C VAL A 35 -3.41 6.75 -13.51
N ALA A 36 -3.41 7.96 -14.07
CA ALA A 36 -2.58 8.30 -15.22
C ALA A 36 -1.10 7.99 -14.94
N GLY A 37 -0.42 7.39 -15.93
CA GLY A 37 1.01 7.06 -15.82
C GLY A 37 1.34 5.94 -14.84
N ASP A 38 0.34 5.26 -14.25
CA ASP A 38 0.53 4.13 -13.33
C ASP A 38 1.48 4.46 -12.14
N HIS A 39 1.45 5.72 -11.70
CA HIS A 39 2.36 6.20 -10.66
C HIS A 39 2.14 5.52 -9.31
N GLN A 40 0.92 5.07 -9.02
CA GLN A 40 0.66 4.34 -7.77
C GLN A 40 1.34 2.97 -7.75
N THR A 41 1.35 2.24 -8.87
CA THR A 41 2.07 0.95 -8.94
C THR A 41 3.56 1.17 -8.79
N GLN A 42 4.12 2.23 -9.37
CA GLN A 42 5.53 2.59 -9.21
C GLN A 42 5.88 2.90 -7.74
N ASN A 43 5.05 3.70 -7.06
CA ASN A 43 5.24 3.98 -5.63
C ASN A 43 5.18 2.70 -4.78
N ALA A 44 4.15 1.87 -5.00
CA ALA A 44 3.97 0.62 -4.28
C ALA A 44 5.14 -0.33 -4.49
N LYS A 45 5.61 -0.44 -5.74
CA LYS A 45 6.74 -1.29 -6.12
C LYS A 45 8.03 -0.79 -5.48
N ALA A 46 8.31 0.51 -5.52
CA ALA A 46 9.51 1.07 -4.90
C ALA A 46 9.57 0.78 -3.40
N MET A 47 8.44 0.93 -2.68
CA MET A 47 8.37 0.59 -1.26
C MET A 47 8.47 -0.93 -1.01
N ALA A 48 7.87 -1.76 -1.86
CA ALA A 48 7.93 -3.21 -1.73
C ALA A 48 9.33 -3.77 -2.02
N ASP A 49 9.99 -3.29 -3.06
CA ASP A 49 11.36 -3.67 -3.42
C ASP A 49 12.35 -3.26 -2.31
N ALA A 50 12.07 -2.17 -1.60
CA ALA A 50 12.81 -1.74 -0.41
C ALA A 50 12.46 -2.51 0.88
N GLY A 51 11.50 -3.44 0.83
CA GLY A 51 11.03 -4.21 1.99
C GLY A 51 10.16 -3.41 2.98
N ALA A 52 9.70 -2.21 2.61
CA ALA A 52 8.91 -1.33 3.47
C ALA A 52 7.40 -1.65 3.45
N SER A 53 6.92 -2.36 2.43
CA SER A 53 5.49 -2.70 2.26
C SER A 53 5.31 -3.97 1.43
N LEU A 54 4.10 -4.54 1.45
CA LEU A 54 3.68 -5.52 0.44
C LEU A 54 2.86 -4.86 -0.66
N LEU A 55 3.04 -5.27 -1.91
CA LEU A 55 2.21 -4.84 -3.03
C LEU A 55 1.10 -5.88 -3.27
N LEU A 56 -0.16 -5.42 -3.28
CA LEU A 56 -1.32 -6.26 -3.58
C LEU A 56 -2.06 -5.68 -4.78
N GLU A 57 -2.21 -6.46 -5.84
CA GLU A 57 -2.97 -6.03 -7.03
C GLU A 57 -4.44 -5.75 -6.67
N ASP A 58 -4.98 -4.63 -7.17
CA ASP A 58 -6.36 -4.19 -6.92
C ASP A 58 -7.40 -5.29 -7.15
N LYS A 59 -7.25 -6.04 -8.24
CA LYS A 59 -8.14 -7.14 -8.62
C LYS A 59 -8.15 -8.32 -7.64
N LYS A 60 -7.09 -8.50 -6.86
CA LYS A 60 -6.94 -9.57 -5.86
C LYS A 60 -7.35 -9.11 -4.46
N MET A 61 -7.50 -7.80 -4.25
CA MET A 61 -7.70 -7.21 -2.93
C MET A 61 -8.86 -7.84 -2.15
N LYS A 62 -10.03 -7.99 -2.80
CA LYS A 62 -11.22 -8.51 -2.13
C LYS A 62 -11.04 -9.95 -1.66
N GLU A 63 -10.46 -10.80 -2.50
CA GLU A 63 -10.19 -12.20 -2.17
C GLU A 63 -9.16 -12.29 -1.03
N THR A 64 -7.98 -11.71 -1.23
CA THR A 64 -6.86 -11.81 -0.27
C THR A 64 -7.19 -11.21 1.09
N VAL A 65 -7.89 -10.06 1.16
CA VAL A 65 -8.21 -9.43 2.45
C VAL A 65 -9.28 -10.20 3.21
N THR A 66 -10.24 -10.82 2.51
CA THR A 66 -11.28 -11.63 3.16
C THR A 66 -10.69 -12.89 3.81
N GLU A 67 -9.61 -13.45 3.26
CA GLU A 67 -8.92 -14.61 3.86
C GLU A 67 -8.13 -14.28 5.14
N LEU A 68 -7.90 -13.00 5.42
CA LEU A 68 -7.13 -12.55 6.59
C LEU A 68 -8.00 -12.35 7.85
N VAL A 69 -9.32 -12.43 7.74
CA VAL A 69 -10.29 -12.14 8.82
C VAL A 69 -11.23 -13.31 9.03
#